data_AF-A0A9E1KH16-F1
#
_entry.id   AF-A0A9E1KH16-F1
#
_cell.length_a   1.000
_cell.length_b   1.000
_cell.length_c   1.000
_cell.angle_alpha   90.00
_cell.angle_beta   90.00
_cell.angle_gamma   90.00
#
_symmetry.space_group_name_H-M   'P 1'
#
loop_
_entity.id
_entity.type
_entity.pdbx_description
1 polymer ?
#
loop_
_entity_poly.entity_id
_entity_poly.type
_entity_poly.pdbx_seq_one_letter_code
_entity_poly.pdbx_strand_id
1 'polypeptide(L)'
;MFTDTLVTIDGSKFKAVNSKENNYTPKKLQFHIARVEKHIDDYLTQLATKDQEENQLADDRPIKEKIDGLKKKLSELKALEDEINHQPDNQISTTDPDSRLLVTQGQTRAVCYNVQSAVDTKHHLIVTHEVTNTVDRNQLCRIARKAQDAVGIKEITVIADKGYYSGTDIKDTQDAGMTPLVPKGDTVVV
;
A
#
# COMPACT_ATOMS: atom_id res chain seq x y z
N MET A 1 -33.60 -10.07 -11.47
CA MET A 1 -32.66 -9.46 -12.43
C MET A 1 -31.30 -10.15 -12.45
N PHE A 2 -31.02 -11.12 -11.56
CA PHE A 2 -29.91 -12.06 -11.68
C PHE A 2 -30.49 -13.47 -11.50
N THR A 3 -30.64 -14.23 -12.58
CA THR A 3 -31.13 -15.62 -12.51
C THR A 3 -30.01 -16.63 -12.57
N ASP A 4 -28.83 -16.18 -12.97
CA ASP A 4 -27.70 -17.04 -13.25
C ASP A 4 -26.80 -17.09 -12.02
N THR A 5 -26.30 -18.28 -11.74
CA THR A 5 -25.48 -18.56 -10.58
C THR A 5 -24.01 -18.25 -10.82
N LEU A 6 -23.62 -17.65 -11.95
CA LEU A 6 -22.23 -17.51 -12.36
C LEU A 6 -21.76 -16.05 -12.37
N VAL A 7 -20.81 -15.74 -11.49
CA VAL A 7 -20.19 -14.40 -11.37
C VAL A 7 -18.68 -14.46 -11.57
N THR A 8 -18.11 -13.38 -12.09
CA THR A 8 -16.66 -13.17 -12.19
C THR A 8 -16.22 -12.08 -11.23
N ILE A 9 -15.11 -12.30 -10.51
CA ILE A 9 -14.50 -11.31 -9.61
C ILE A 9 -13.16 -10.85 -10.18
N ASP A 10 -12.98 -9.54 -10.23
CA ASP A 10 -11.71 -8.92 -10.62
C ASP A 10 -11.40 -7.65 -9.81
N GLY A 11 -10.10 -7.32 -9.72
CA GLY A 11 -9.55 -6.26 -8.90
C GLY A 11 -8.85 -5.18 -9.72
N SER A 12 -9.46 -4.00 -9.78
CA SER A 12 -8.95 -2.85 -10.52
C SER A 12 -8.21 -1.86 -9.62
N LYS A 13 -6.97 -1.52 -9.96
CA LYS A 13 -6.14 -0.59 -9.18
C LYS A 13 -6.36 0.85 -9.65
N PHE A 14 -6.88 1.71 -8.77
CA PHE A 14 -7.15 3.12 -9.05
C PHE A 14 -6.18 4.03 -8.33
N LYS A 15 -5.46 4.87 -9.09
CA LYS A 15 -4.45 5.79 -8.53
C LYS A 15 -5.10 6.74 -7.51
N ALA A 16 -4.47 6.83 -6.34
CA ALA A 16 -4.87 7.72 -5.26
C ALA A 16 -4.30 9.13 -5.45
N VAL A 17 -4.76 10.09 -4.63
CA VAL A 17 -4.20 11.44 -4.57
C VAL A 17 -2.97 11.45 -3.66
N ASN A 18 -2.00 10.58 -3.94
CA ASN A 18 -0.74 10.50 -3.21
C ASN A 18 0.40 10.06 -4.14
N SER A 19 1.57 10.68 -3.99
CA SER A 19 2.77 10.30 -4.75
C SER A 19 3.56 9.22 -4.02
N LYS A 20 4.44 8.51 -4.73
CA LYS A 20 5.39 7.57 -4.09
C LYS A 20 6.34 8.28 -3.13
N GLU A 21 6.62 9.56 -3.38
CA GLU A 21 7.45 10.40 -2.52
C GLU A 21 6.74 10.70 -1.20
N ASN A 22 5.41 10.84 -1.24
CA ASN A 22 4.55 11.07 -0.08
C ASN A 22 4.02 9.78 0.58
N ASN A 23 4.54 8.61 0.18
CA ASN A 23 4.29 7.34 0.85
C ASN A 23 5.56 6.90 1.59
N TYR A 24 5.45 6.67 2.89
CA TYR A 24 6.56 6.28 3.75
C TYR A 24 6.43 4.82 4.18
N THR A 25 7.59 4.17 4.32
CA THR A 25 7.76 2.81 4.86
C THR A 25 8.98 2.84 5.78
N PRO A 26 9.16 1.87 6.70
CA PRO A 26 10.30 1.87 7.63
C PRO A 26 11.63 2.01 6.91
N LYS A 27 11.84 1.22 5.85
CA LYS A 27 13.06 1.26 5.03
C LYS A 27 13.28 2.64 4.39
N LYS A 28 12.22 3.31 3.94
CA LYS A 28 12.34 4.63 3.32
C LYS A 28 12.65 5.71 4.37
N LEU A 29 12.06 5.63 5.56
CA LEU A 29 12.36 6.54 6.65
C LEU A 29 13.80 6.38 7.15
N GLN A 30 14.25 5.15 7.39
CA GLN A 30 15.64 4.88 7.77
C GLN A 30 16.62 5.50 6.77
N PHE A 31 16.37 5.36 5.48
CA PHE A 31 17.18 5.99 4.44
C PHE A 31 17.17 7.53 4.53
N HIS A 32 16.01 8.14 4.75
CA HIS A 32 15.90 9.60 4.89
C HIS A 32 16.54 10.12 6.18
N ILE A 33 16.36 9.43 7.30
CA ILE A 33 16.97 9.74 8.60
C ILE A 33 18.50 9.71 8.46
N ALA A 34 19.07 8.61 7.95
CA ALA A 34 20.51 8.48 7.75
C ALA A 34 21.07 9.57 6.83
N ARG A 35 20.34 9.96 5.79
CA ARG A 35 20.74 11.05 4.89
C ARG A 35 20.75 12.41 5.60
N VAL A 36 19.75 12.70 6.42
CA VAL A 36 19.69 13.95 7.20
C VAL A 36 20.80 13.98 8.26
N GLU A 37 21.02 12.87 8.98
CA GLU A 37 22.09 12.75 9.96
C GLU A 37 23.47 12.97 9.32
N LYS A 38 23.72 12.38 8.14
CA LYS A 38 24.94 12.62 7.37
C LYS A 38 25.12 14.10 7.01
N HIS A 39 24.06 14.76 6.53
CA HIS A 39 24.15 16.19 6.20
C HIS A 39 24.43 17.07 7.42
N ILE A 40 23.88 16.72 8.59
CA ILE A 40 24.18 17.42 9.85
C ILE A 40 25.66 17.26 10.19
N ASP A 41 26.19 16.04 10.10
CA ASP A 41 27.61 15.73 10.34
C ASP A 41 28.54 16.50 9.39
N ASP A 42 28.20 16.55 8.10
CA ASP A 42 28.94 17.31 7.08
C ASP A 42 29.00 18.81 7.42
N TYR A 43 27.90 19.41 7.92
CA TYR A 43 27.87 20.81 8.33
C TYR A 43 28.62 21.07 9.64
N LEU A 44 28.56 20.15 10.61
CA LEU A 44 29.32 20.25 11.86
C LEU A 44 30.83 20.16 11.60
N THR A 45 31.24 19.29 10.67
CA THR A 45 32.63 19.19 10.23
C THR A 45 33.11 20.48 9.58
N GLN A 46 32.29 21.10 8.71
CA GLN A 46 32.61 22.40 8.11
C GLN A 46 32.81 23.51 9.15
N LEU A 47 31.99 23.54 10.21
CA LEU A 47 32.17 24.49 11.31
C LEU A 47 33.48 24.22 12.05
N ALA A 48 33.77 22.96 12.39
CA ALA A 48 35.01 22.60 13.08
C ALA A 48 36.27 22.95 12.28
N THR A 49 36.26 22.77 10.96
CA THR A 49 37.38 23.15 10.08
C THR A 49 37.57 24.66 10.04
N LYS A 50 36.48 25.43 9.93
CA LYS A 50 36.56 26.90 9.94
C LYS A 50 37.08 27.47 11.24
N ASP A 51 36.68 26.89 12.37
CA ASP A 51 37.18 27.28 13.69
C ASP A 51 38.70 27.04 13.83
N GLN A 52 39.21 25.97 13.20
CA GLN A 52 40.64 25.64 13.19
C GLN A 52 41.47 26.55 12.27
N GLU A 53 40.88 27.08 11.20
CA GLU A 53 41.57 27.91 10.20
C GLU A 53 41.73 29.39 10.62
N GLU A 54 41.41 29.77 11.87
CA GLU A 54 41.43 31.16 12.39
C GLU A 54 40.67 32.18 11.51
N ASN A 55 39.81 31.71 10.61
CA ASN A 55 39.05 32.56 9.69
C ASN A 55 37.75 33.04 10.34
N GLN A 56 37.85 33.66 11.52
CA GLN A 56 36.73 34.11 12.37
C GLN A 56 35.91 35.26 11.77
N LEU A 57 36.28 35.75 10.58
CA LEU A 57 35.59 36.84 9.88
C LEU A 57 34.43 36.34 8.99
N ALA A 58 34.28 35.02 8.81
CA ALA A 58 33.18 34.44 8.05
C ALA A 58 31.92 34.29 8.92
N ASP A 59 30.77 34.72 8.40
CA ASP A 59 29.49 34.60 9.08
C ASP A 59 28.99 33.14 9.11
N ASP A 60 28.93 32.53 10.30
CA ASP A 60 28.46 31.15 10.50
C ASP A 60 26.96 31.03 10.77
N ARG A 61 26.24 32.15 10.92
CA ARG A 61 24.76 32.17 11.04
C ARG A 61 24.07 31.30 9.98
N PRO A 62 24.38 31.40 8.67
CA PRO A 62 23.70 30.58 7.66
C PRO A 62 23.94 29.07 7.81
N ILE A 63 25.08 28.63 8.37
CA ILE A 63 25.34 27.20 8.59
C ILE A 63 24.58 26.71 9.82
N LYS A 64 24.56 27.50 10.90
CA LYS A 64 23.81 27.18 12.11
C LYS A 64 22.30 27.09 11.84
N GLU A 65 21.74 28.04 11.08
CA GLU A 65 20.34 28.01 10.66
C GLU A 65 19.99 26.74 9.85
N LYS A 66 20.90 26.30 8.95
CA LYS A 66 20.73 25.04 8.21
C LYS A 66 20.74 23.82 9.11
N ILE A 67 21.65 23.78 10.08
CA ILE A 67 21.72 22.68 11.08
C ILE A 67 20.42 22.61 11.88
N ASP A 68 19.90 23.75 12.33
CA ASP A 68 18.66 23.79 13.11
C ASP A 68 17.45 23.32 12.27
N GLY A 69 17.38 23.74 11.01
CA GLY A 69 16.38 23.24 10.06
C GLY A 69 16.46 21.72 9.85
N LEU A 70 17.67 21.18 9.71
CA LEU A 70 17.89 19.74 9.56
C LEU A 70 17.55 18.96 10.84
N LYS A 71 17.90 19.48 12.02
CA LYS A 71 17.52 18.89 13.32
C LYS A 71 16.01 18.85 13.50
N LYS A 72 15.31 19.93 13.14
CA LYS A 72 13.85 19.94 13.11
C LYS A 72 13.33 18.86 12.17
N LYS A 73 13.86 18.77 10.94
CA LYS A 73 13.42 17.75 10.00
C LYS A 73 13.68 16.32 10.49
N LEU A 74 14.81 16.10 11.15
CA LEU A 74 15.15 14.83 11.77
C LEU A 74 14.13 14.43 12.84
N SER A 75 13.71 15.38 13.69
CA SER A 75 12.68 15.12 14.70
C SER A 75 11.33 14.74 14.09
N GLU A 76 10.92 15.41 13.00
CA GLU A 76 9.70 15.07 12.26
C GLU A 76 9.77 13.65 11.66
N LEU A 77 10.92 13.27 11.11
CA LEU A 77 11.11 11.94 10.52
C LEU A 77 11.11 10.84 11.59
N LYS A 78 11.70 11.08 12.77
CA LYS A 78 11.68 10.12 13.89
C LYS A 78 10.28 9.94 14.45
N ALA A 79 9.51 11.02 14.61
CA ALA A 79 8.11 10.92 15.00
C ALA A 79 7.26 10.12 13.99
N LEU A 80 7.51 10.32 12.69
CA LEU A 80 6.84 9.55 11.64
C LEU A 80 7.28 8.08 11.63
N GLU A 81 8.52 7.77 12.00
CA GLU A 81 9.02 6.38 12.13
C GLU A 81 8.27 5.64 13.23
N ASP A 82 8.12 6.28 14.39
CA ASP A 82 7.31 5.74 15.47
C ASP A 82 5.88 5.49 15.01
N GLU A 83 5.24 6.46 14.34
CA GLU A 83 3.87 6.31 13.82
C GLU A 83 3.73 5.12 12.86
N ILE A 84 4.66 4.96 11.91
CA ILE A 84 4.63 3.86 10.94
C ILE A 84 4.74 2.49 11.62
N ASN A 85 5.57 2.37 12.65
CA ASN A 85 5.77 1.10 13.36
C ASN A 85 4.52 0.66 14.13
N HIS A 86 3.58 1.57 14.40
CA HIS A 86 2.29 1.25 15.00
C HIS A 86 1.21 0.91 13.95
N GLN A 87 1.46 1.13 12.66
CA GLN A 87 0.52 0.78 11.60
C GLN A 87 0.63 -0.72 11.23
N PRO A 88 -0.50 -1.43 11.06
CA PRO A 88 -0.50 -2.88 10.81
C PRO A 88 0.20 -3.28 9.50
N ASP A 89 0.27 -2.38 8.52
CA ASP A 89 0.85 -2.60 7.20
C ASP A 89 2.17 -1.85 6.98
N ASN A 90 2.73 -1.26 8.03
CA ASN A 90 4.04 -0.58 8.04
C ASN A 90 4.18 0.44 6.90
N GLN A 91 3.14 1.23 6.62
CA GLN A 91 3.21 2.31 5.67
C GLN A 91 2.24 3.44 5.98
N ILE A 92 2.60 4.66 5.58
CA ILE A 92 1.76 5.85 5.71
C ILE A 92 1.80 6.65 4.41
N SER A 93 0.62 7.03 3.94
CA SER A 93 0.43 8.01 2.87
C SER A 93 0.08 9.36 3.48
N THR A 94 0.81 10.42 3.15
CA THR A 94 0.62 11.72 3.83
C THR A 94 -0.46 12.60 3.19
N THR A 95 -0.70 12.47 1.89
CA THR A 95 -1.73 13.28 1.20
C THR A 95 -3.10 12.58 1.18
N ASP A 96 -3.10 11.25 1.05
CA ASP A 96 -4.31 10.41 1.02
C ASP A 96 -4.14 9.23 1.98
N PRO A 97 -4.48 9.39 3.28
CA PRO A 97 -4.14 8.45 4.36
C PRO A 97 -4.72 7.04 4.23
N ASP A 98 -5.78 6.85 3.46
CA ASP A 98 -6.42 5.54 3.27
C ASP A 98 -5.79 4.75 2.11
N SER A 99 -5.04 5.43 1.23
CA SER A 99 -4.36 4.82 0.10
C SER A 99 -3.10 4.04 0.49
N ARG A 100 -2.74 3.03 -0.30
CA ARG A 100 -1.59 2.17 -0.03
C ARG A 100 -0.71 1.97 -1.25
N LEU A 101 0.58 1.74 -1.02
CA LEU A 101 1.52 1.38 -2.07
C LEU A 101 1.31 -0.09 -2.46
N LEU A 102 0.56 -0.32 -3.54
CA LEU A 102 0.24 -1.66 -4.04
C LEU A 102 1.09 -2.03 -5.25
N VAL A 103 1.23 -3.33 -5.48
CA VAL A 103 1.80 -3.87 -6.72
C VAL A 103 0.73 -3.80 -7.82
N THR A 104 1.09 -3.19 -8.93
CA THR A 104 0.28 -3.03 -10.15
C THR A 104 0.85 -3.91 -11.27
N GLN A 105 0.22 -3.86 -12.45
CA GLN A 105 0.64 -4.64 -13.61
C GLN A 105 2.14 -4.45 -13.94
N GLY A 106 2.80 -5.54 -14.34
CA GLY A 106 4.23 -5.53 -14.67
C GLY A 106 5.18 -5.38 -13.47
N GLN A 107 4.77 -5.80 -12.27
CA GLN A 107 5.54 -5.65 -11.01
C GLN A 107 5.89 -4.20 -10.65
N THR A 108 5.20 -3.24 -11.28
CA THR A 108 5.28 -1.84 -10.88
C THR A 108 4.58 -1.66 -9.54
N ARG A 109 4.94 -0.60 -8.80
CA ARG A 109 4.18 -0.20 -7.61
C ARG A 109 3.53 1.15 -7.85
N ALA A 110 2.35 1.37 -7.31
CA ALA A 110 1.67 2.66 -7.32
C ALA A 110 0.94 2.87 -5.99
N VAL A 111 0.77 4.13 -5.59
CA VAL A 111 -0.11 4.44 -4.45
C VAL A 111 -1.54 4.51 -4.98
N CYS A 112 -2.36 3.57 -4.56
CA CYS A 112 -3.68 3.34 -5.14
C CYS A 112 -4.63 2.66 -4.16
N TYR A 113 -5.89 2.64 -4.58
CA TYR A 113 -6.93 1.76 -4.06
C TYR A 113 -7.08 0.55 -4.96
N ASN A 114 -7.63 -0.52 -4.42
CA ASN A 114 -8.01 -1.72 -5.16
C ASN A 114 -9.53 -1.90 -5.11
N VAL A 115 -10.19 -1.61 -6.21
CA VAL A 115 -11.64 -1.80 -6.36
C VAL A 115 -11.89 -3.22 -6.81
N GLN A 116 -12.46 -4.00 -5.91
CA GLN A 116 -12.90 -5.36 -6.17
C GLN A 116 -14.32 -5.31 -6.71
N SER A 117 -14.60 -5.98 -7.82
CA SER A 117 -15.93 -6.00 -8.43
C SER A 117 -16.35 -7.42 -8.76
N ALA A 118 -17.63 -7.74 -8.52
CA ALA A 118 -18.27 -8.95 -9.03
C ALA A 118 -19.22 -8.59 -10.17
N VAL A 119 -19.12 -9.31 -11.27
CA VAL A 119 -19.87 -9.05 -12.50
C VAL A 119 -20.62 -10.31 -12.92
N ASP A 120 -21.88 -10.15 -13.31
CA ASP A 120 -22.68 -11.21 -13.90
C ASP A 120 -22.15 -11.59 -15.29
N THR A 121 -22.05 -12.89 -15.56
CA THR A 121 -21.43 -13.37 -16.81
C THR A 121 -22.33 -13.28 -18.03
N LYS A 122 -23.65 -13.18 -17.85
CA LYS A 122 -24.62 -13.18 -18.95
C LYS A 122 -24.93 -11.79 -19.48
N HIS A 123 -25.11 -10.83 -18.59
CA HIS A 123 -25.51 -9.45 -18.91
C HIS A 123 -24.38 -8.44 -18.67
N HIS A 124 -23.24 -8.88 -18.13
CA HIS A 124 -22.08 -8.04 -17.83
C HIS A 124 -22.41 -6.86 -16.91
N LEU A 125 -23.37 -7.07 -16.00
CA LEU A 125 -23.77 -6.09 -15.01
C LEU A 125 -22.92 -6.26 -13.75
N ILE A 126 -22.49 -5.14 -13.19
CA ILE A 126 -21.82 -5.13 -11.88
C ILE A 126 -22.87 -5.51 -10.82
N VAL A 127 -22.64 -6.66 -10.18
CA VAL A 127 -23.48 -7.18 -9.10
C VAL A 127 -23.16 -6.46 -7.80
N THR A 128 -21.86 -6.33 -7.50
CA THR A 128 -21.37 -5.65 -6.30
C THR A 128 -19.95 -5.15 -6.52
N HIS A 129 -19.53 -4.21 -5.69
CA HIS A 129 -18.16 -3.72 -5.66
C HIS A 129 -17.74 -3.32 -4.25
N GLU A 130 -16.44 -3.27 -4.01
CA GLU A 130 -15.86 -2.80 -2.77
C GLU A 130 -14.49 -2.16 -3.01
N VAL A 131 -14.28 -0.99 -2.41
CA VAL A 131 -12.98 -0.34 -2.40
C VAL A 131 -12.17 -0.90 -1.24
N THR A 132 -10.99 -1.43 -1.54
CA THR A 132 -10.03 -1.91 -0.55
C THR A 132 -8.68 -1.24 -0.75
N ASN A 133 -7.78 -1.42 0.20
CA ASN A 133 -6.40 -0.95 0.13
C ASN A 133 -5.41 -2.12 0.22
N THR A 134 -5.85 -3.32 -0.14
CA THR A 134 -5.07 -4.57 -0.14
C THR A 134 -4.96 -5.14 -1.54
N VAL A 135 -4.08 -6.13 -1.72
CA VAL A 135 -4.01 -6.92 -2.97
C VAL A 135 -5.21 -7.87 -3.10
N ASP A 136 -5.36 -8.50 -4.27
CA ASP A 136 -6.49 -9.38 -4.62
C ASP A 136 -6.50 -10.69 -3.81
N ARG A 137 -5.32 -11.12 -3.34
CA ARG A 137 -5.20 -12.29 -2.48
C ARG A 137 -6.01 -12.10 -1.20
N ASN A 138 -6.78 -13.13 -0.84
CA ASN A 138 -7.71 -13.15 0.30
C ASN A 138 -8.96 -12.24 0.16
N GLN A 139 -9.33 -11.83 -1.07
CA GLN A 139 -10.56 -11.08 -1.33
C GLN A 139 -11.71 -11.92 -1.92
N LEU A 140 -11.45 -13.18 -2.30
CA LEU A 140 -12.41 -14.01 -3.05
C LEU A 140 -13.69 -14.22 -2.25
N CYS A 141 -13.61 -14.80 -1.05
CA CYS A 141 -14.79 -15.14 -0.26
C CYS A 141 -15.56 -13.88 0.15
N ARG A 142 -14.84 -12.82 0.51
CA ARG A 142 -15.43 -11.53 0.92
C ARG A 142 -16.35 -10.96 -0.15
N ILE A 143 -15.85 -10.85 -1.38
CA ILE A 143 -16.59 -10.26 -2.49
C ILE A 143 -17.66 -11.22 -3.00
N ALA A 144 -17.36 -12.52 -3.01
CA ALA A 144 -18.32 -13.54 -3.40
C ALA A 144 -19.55 -13.59 -2.48
N ARG A 145 -19.38 -13.44 -1.16
CA ARG A 145 -20.52 -13.32 -0.22
C ARG A 145 -21.38 -12.10 -0.51
N LYS A 146 -20.76 -10.95 -0.78
CA LYS A 146 -21.51 -9.76 -1.19
C LYS A 146 -22.27 -9.99 -2.50
N ALA A 147 -21.70 -10.76 -3.42
CA ALA A 147 -22.39 -11.15 -4.64
C ALA A 147 -23.59 -12.07 -4.33
N GLN A 148 -23.43 -13.10 -3.48
CA GLN A 148 -24.53 -13.96 -3.01
C GLN A 148 -25.68 -13.13 -2.43
N ASP A 149 -25.35 -12.20 -1.53
CA ASP A 149 -26.34 -11.34 -0.87
C ASP A 149 -27.08 -10.45 -1.86
N ALA A 150 -26.35 -9.87 -2.84
CA ALA A 150 -26.93 -8.99 -3.86
C ALA A 150 -27.83 -9.74 -4.85
N VAL A 151 -27.48 -10.97 -5.23
CA VAL A 151 -28.32 -11.79 -6.13
C VAL A 151 -29.41 -12.57 -5.41
N GLY A 152 -29.30 -12.75 -4.09
CA GLY A 152 -30.24 -13.52 -3.27
C GLY A 152 -30.15 -15.03 -3.51
N ILE A 153 -29.01 -15.53 -4.00
CA ILE A 153 -28.78 -16.95 -4.33
C ILE A 153 -27.60 -17.44 -3.52
N LYS A 154 -27.80 -18.54 -2.79
CA LYS A 154 -26.75 -19.16 -1.97
C LYS A 154 -25.74 -19.93 -2.83
N GLU A 155 -26.21 -20.73 -3.78
CA GLU A 155 -25.31 -21.55 -4.60
C GLU A 155 -24.88 -20.78 -5.84
N ILE A 156 -23.75 -20.06 -5.75
CA ILE A 156 -23.14 -19.37 -6.90
C ILE A 156 -21.78 -19.99 -7.24
N THR A 157 -21.46 -20.01 -8.52
CA THR A 157 -20.14 -20.27 -9.07
C THR A 157 -19.40 -18.96 -9.25
N VAL A 158 -18.15 -18.91 -8.80
CA VAL A 158 -17.34 -17.69 -8.77
C VAL A 158 -16.06 -17.94 -9.54
N ILE A 159 -15.85 -17.18 -10.61
CA ILE A 159 -14.62 -17.23 -11.40
C ILE A 159 -13.72 -16.05 -10.98
N ALA A 160 -12.44 -16.32 -10.72
CA ALA A 160 -11.48 -15.26 -10.47
C ALA A 160 -10.09 -15.63 -11.02
N ASP A 161 -9.23 -14.63 -11.22
CA ASP A 161 -7.88 -14.84 -11.73
C ASP A 161 -6.93 -15.47 -10.68
N LYS A 162 -5.70 -15.78 -11.09
CA LYS A 162 -4.72 -16.43 -10.19
C LYS A 162 -4.30 -15.58 -8.98
N GLY A 163 -4.51 -14.26 -9.03
CA GLY A 163 -4.21 -13.34 -7.92
C GLY A 163 -5.06 -13.61 -6.68
N TYR A 164 -6.24 -14.22 -6.87
CA TYR A 164 -7.15 -14.61 -5.80
C TYR A 164 -6.84 -15.98 -5.17
N TYR A 165 -5.83 -16.72 -5.68
CA TYR A 165 -5.54 -18.05 -5.16
C TYR A 165 -5.02 -18.01 -3.71
N SER A 166 -5.84 -18.50 -2.79
CA SER A 166 -5.51 -18.68 -1.38
C SER A 166 -6.29 -19.88 -0.83
N GLY A 167 -5.60 -20.89 -0.32
CA GLY A 167 -6.25 -22.14 0.12
C GLY A 167 -7.28 -21.94 1.22
N THR A 168 -7.03 -21.02 2.15
CA THR A 168 -7.99 -20.67 3.21
C THR A 168 -9.20 -19.94 2.65
N ASP A 169 -8.99 -18.97 1.76
CA ASP A 169 -10.07 -18.16 1.17
C ASP A 169 -10.96 -18.98 0.22
N ILE A 170 -10.35 -19.90 -0.54
CA ILE A 170 -11.07 -20.88 -1.38
C ILE A 170 -11.92 -21.80 -0.51
N LYS A 171 -11.37 -22.32 0.59
CA LYS A 171 -12.12 -23.15 1.55
C LYS A 171 -13.28 -22.36 2.17
N ASP A 172 -13.04 -21.12 2.61
CA ASP A 172 -14.08 -20.27 3.20
C ASP A 172 -15.20 -19.95 2.20
N THR A 173 -14.85 -19.86 0.91
CA THR A 173 -15.80 -19.70 -0.20
C THR A 173 -16.65 -20.96 -0.38
N GLN A 174 -16.03 -22.14 -0.36
CA GLN A 174 -16.73 -23.44 -0.43
C GLN A 174 -17.65 -23.67 0.77
N ASP A 175 -17.16 -23.39 1.98
CA ASP A 175 -17.93 -23.52 3.23
C ASP A 175 -19.15 -22.58 3.26
N ALA A 176 -19.11 -21.47 2.52
CA ALA A 176 -20.24 -20.56 2.33
C ALA A 176 -21.25 -21.03 1.27
N GLY A 177 -21.06 -22.21 0.68
CA GLY A 177 -21.97 -22.82 -0.30
C GLY A 177 -21.73 -22.40 -1.74
N MET A 178 -20.55 -21.84 -2.05
CA MET A 178 -20.18 -21.39 -3.40
C MET A 178 -19.22 -22.37 -4.07
N THR A 179 -19.15 -22.30 -5.41
CA THR A 179 -18.18 -23.05 -6.21
C THR A 179 -17.11 -22.11 -6.76
N PRO A 180 -15.93 -21.98 -6.11
CA PRO A 180 -14.85 -21.16 -6.63
C PRO A 180 -14.08 -21.87 -7.75
N LEU A 181 -13.89 -21.16 -8.87
CA LEU A 181 -13.08 -21.55 -10.02
C LEU A 181 -11.91 -20.58 -10.15
N VAL A 182 -10.79 -20.93 -9.50
CA VAL A 182 -9.58 -20.08 -9.44
C VAL A 182 -8.37 -20.89 -9.90
N PRO A 183 -7.59 -20.41 -10.88
CA PRO A 183 -6.36 -21.08 -11.31
C PRO A 183 -5.37 -21.22 -10.14
N LYS A 184 -4.67 -22.37 -10.09
CA LYS A 184 -3.64 -22.61 -9.07
C LYS A 184 -2.54 -21.55 -9.16
N GLY A 185 -2.16 -20.98 -8.01
CA GLY A 185 -1.04 -20.05 -7.93
C GLY A 185 0.30 -20.74 -8.21
N ASP A 186 1.23 -19.98 -8.79
CA ASP A 186 2.61 -20.43 -9.00
C ASP A 186 3.24 -20.68 -7.61
N THR A 187 3.57 -21.94 -7.31
CA THR A 187 4.18 -22.31 -6.03
C THR A 187 5.65 -21.92 -6.11
N VAL A 188 6.03 -20.76 -5.56
CA VAL A 188 7.44 -20.49 -5.29
C VAL A 188 7.81 -21.36 -4.09
N VAL A 189 8.42 -22.50 -4.37
CA VAL A 189 9.13 -23.28 -3.36
C VAL A 189 10.25 -22.36 -2.87
N VAL A 190 10.12 -21.89 -1.63
CA VAL A 190 11.16 -21.13 -0.93
C VAL A 190 12.18 -22.11 -0.38
#